data_AF-A0A5C6QUF8-F1
#
_entry.id   AF-A0A5C6QUF8-F1
#
_cell.length_a   1.000
_cell.length_b   1.000
_cell.length_c   1.000
_cell.angle_alpha   90.00
_cell.angle_beta   90.00
_cell.angle_gamma   90.00
#
_symmetry.space_group_name_H-M   'P 1'
#
loop_
_entity.id
_entity.type
_entity.pdbx_description
1 polymer ?
#
loop_
_entity_poly.entity_id
_entity_poly.type
_entity_poly.pdbx_seq_one_letter_code
_entity_poly.pdbx_strand_id
1 'polypeptide(L)'
;MSLTDNKPRLRWACRRGMLELDILFMPFVEEAYDLLSEKEKQVFERLLEEQDPELFAWFMGHQVCEDKELNAMVQLILKRVKV
;
A
#
# COMPACT_ATOMS: atom_id res chain seq x y z
N MET A 1 -7.43 -1.25 -18.01
CA MET A 1 -8.37 -1.71 -16.97
C MET A 1 -7.76 -1.32 -15.64
N SER A 2 -8.22 -0.24 -15.02
CA SER A 2 -7.66 0.23 -13.75
C SER A 2 -8.04 -0.75 -12.64
N LEU A 3 -7.11 -1.01 -11.70
CA LEU A 3 -7.27 -1.94 -10.58
C LEU A 3 -8.26 -1.39 -9.53
N THR A 4 -8.70 -0.13 -9.69
CA THR A 4 -9.65 0.61 -8.86
C THR A 4 -10.97 -0.12 -8.56
N ASP A 5 -11.45 -0.99 -9.45
CA ASP A 5 -12.76 -1.67 -9.32
C ASP A 5 -12.67 -3.09 -8.74
N ASN A 6 -11.48 -3.72 -8.71
CA ASN A 6 -11.35 -5.14 -8.37
C ASN A 6 -10.62 -5.38 -7.04
N LYS A 7 -11.35 -5.25 -5.92
CA LYS A 7 -10.93 -5.68 -4.57
C LYS A 7 -10.20 -7.05 -4.55
N PRO A 8 -10.67 -8.12 -5.22
CA PRO A 8 -9.97 -9.41 -5.19
C PRO A 8 -8.60 -9.38 -5.89
N ARG A 9 -8.43 -8.59 -6.97
CA ARG A 9 -7.12 -8.43 -7.63
C ARG A 9 -6.16 -7.63 -6.76
N LEU A 10 -6.66 -6.59 -6.10
CA LEU A 10 -5.88 -5.78 -5.17
C LEU A 10 -5.39 -6.61 -3.98
N ARG A 11 -6.29 -7.42 -3.41
CA ARG A 11 -5.98 -8.37 -2.32
C ARG A 11 -4.94 -9.40 -2.76
N TRP A 12 -4.99 -9.85 -4.01
CA TRP A 12 -3.97 -10.75 -4.57
C TRP A 12 -2.63 -10.04 -4.81
N ALA A 13 -2.62 -8.79 -5.28
CA ALA A 13 -1.40 -8.00 -5.46
C ALA A 13 -0.70 -7.66 -4.13
N CYS A 14 -1.44 -7.67 -3.02
CA CYS A 14 -0.92 -7.53 -1.68
C CYS A 14 -0.35 -8.83 -1.10
N ARG A 15 -0.65 -9.99 -1.72
CA ARG A 15 -0.05 -11.28 -1.33
C ARG A 15 1.36 -11.36 -1.86
N ARG A 16 2.31 -11.03 -1.00
CA ARG A 16 3.73 -10.86 -1.31
C ARG A 16 4.55 -11.95 -0.65
N GLY A 17 5.83 -12.03 -1.00
CA GLY A 17 6.75 -13.03 -0.43
C GLY A 17 7.05 -12.84 1.06
N MET A 18 6.72 -11.68 1.63
CA MET A 18 6.95 -11.32 3.03
C MET A 18 5.64 -11.22 3.82
N LEU A 19 5.53 -12.03 4.88
CA LEU A 19 4.37 -12.04 5.78
C LEU A 19 4.09 -10.68 6.43
N GLU A 20 5.13 -9.91 6.75
CA GLU A 20 5.01 -8.59 7.38
C GLU A 20 4.24 -7.62 6.48
N LEU A 21 4.54 -7.59 5.18
CA LEU A 21 3.82 -6.76 4.22
C LEU A 21 2.36 -7.22 4.07
N ASP A 22 2.12 -8.54 3.98
CA ASP A 22 0.76 -9.08 3.92
C ASP A 22 -0.10 -8.64 5.13
N ILE A 23 0.47 -8.67 6.33
CA ILE A 23 -0.20 -8.26 7.58
C ILE A 23 -0.50 -6.76 7.57
N LEU A 24 0.37 -5.93 6.96
CA LEU A 24 0.12 -4.49 6.82
C LEU A 24 -0.94 -4.19 5.77
N PHE A 25 -0.83 -4.82 4.59
CA PHE A 25 -1.69 -4.52 3.45
C PHE A 25 -3.09 -5.10 3.57
N MET A 26 -3.29 -6.28 4.17
CA MET A 26 -4.64 -6.87 4.32
C MET A 26 -5.65 -5.96 5.03
N PRO A 27 -5.43 -5.54 6.30
CA PRO A 27 -6.36 -4.66 6.99
C PRO A 27 -6.47 -3.30 6.30
N PHE A 28 -5.38 -2.83 5.71
CA PHE A 28 -5.38 -1.60 4.94
C PHE A 28 -6.31 -1.65 3.73
N VAL A 29 -6.25 -2.72 2.94
CA VAL A 29 -7.09 -2.90 1.74
C VAL A 29 -8.56 -3.14 2.12
N GLU A 30 -8.84 -3.72 3.27
CA GLU A 30 -10.21 -3.94 3.70
C GLU A 30 -10.87 -2.67 4.26
N GLU A 31 -10.16 -1.90 5.07
CA GLU A 31 -10.72 -0.73 5.75
C GLU A 31 -10.38 0.60 5.08
N ALA A 32 -9.13 0.80 4.66
CA ALA A 32 -8.69 2.07 4.12
C ALA A 32 -9.10 2.23 2.66
N TYR A 33 -8.98 1.17 1.84
CA TYR A 33 -9.29 1.24 0.40
C TYR A 33 -10.72 1.71 0.09
N ASP A 34 -11.68 1.36 0.95
CA ASP A 34 -13.07 1.80 0.82
C ASP A 34 -13.23 3.31 1.08
N LEU A 35 -12.37 3.85 1.94
CA LEU A 35 -12.33 5.26 2.34
C LEU A 35 -11.40 6.12 1.45
N LEU A 36 -10.59 5.50 0.57
CA LEU A 36 -9.67 6.22 -0.30
C LEU A 36 -10.41 6.95 -1.43
N SER A 37 -9.98 8.17 -1.71
CA SER A 37 -10.39 8.94 -2.89
C SER A 37 -9.76 8.35 -4.17
N GLU A 38 -10.29 8.68 -5.34
CA GLU A 38 -9.75 8.20 -6.63
C GLU A 38 -8.25 8.50 -6.79
N LYS A 39 -7.79 9.68 -6.33
CA LYS A 39 -6.37 10.05 -6.34
C LYS A 39 -5.53 9.11 -5.47
N GLU A 40 -5.98 8.81 -4.26
CA GLU A 40 -5.25 7.93 -3.35
C GLU A 40 -5.24 6.49 -3.86
N LYS A 41 -6.32 6.04 -4.52
CA LYS A 41 -6.35 4.73 -5.19
C LYS A 41 -5.33 4.66 -6.34
N GLN A 42 -5.17 5.73 -7.11
CA GLN A 42 -4.13 5.79 -8.15
C GLN A 42 -2.71 5.75 -7.56
N VAL A 43 -2.48 6.48 -6.46
CA VAL A 43 -1.20 6.44 -5.75
C VAL A 43 -0.94 5.05 -5.17
N PHE A 44 -1.97 4.39 -4.64
CA PHE A 44 -1.87 3.01 -4.16
C PHE A 44 -1.56 2.01 -5.27
N GLU A 45 -2.18 2.18 -6.44
CA GLU A 45 -1.91 1.35 -7.61
C GLU A 45 -0.44 1.46 -8.01
N ARG A 46 0.09 2.68 -8.11
CA ARG A 46 1.52 2.94 -8.35
C ARG A 46 2.40 2.32 -7.26
N LEU A 47 1.99 2.42 -6.00
CA LEU A 47 2.72 1.84 -4.87
C LEU A 47 2.78 0.31 -4.94
N LEU A 48 1.73 -0.35 -5.43
CA LEU A 48 1.70 -1.80 -5.62
C LEU A 48 2.55 -2.28 -6.79
N GLU A 49 2.86 -1.42 -7.77
CA GLU A 49 3.80 -1.71 -8.86
C GLU A 49 5.26 -1.74 -8.37
N GLU A 50 5.55 -1.14 -7.21
CA GLU A 50 6.88 -1.13 -6.61
C GLU A 50 7.25 -2.47 -5.96
N GLN A 51 8.56 -2.71 -5.87
CA GLN A 51 9.10 -3.99 -5.41
C GLN A 51 9.00 -4.17 -3.88
N ASP A 52 8.80 -5.41 -3.44
CA ASP A 52 8.74 -5.80 -2.02
C ASP A 52 9.85 -5.24 -1.13
N PRO A 53 11.15 -5.37 -1.49
CA PRO A 53 12.23 -4.88 -0.63
C PRO A 53 12.20 -3.35 -0.46
N GLU A 54 11.78 -2.59 -1.47
CA GLU A 54 11.68 -1.13 -1.38
C GLU A 54 10.51 -0.71 -0.50
N LEU A 55 9.36 -1.34 -0.67
CA LEU A 55 8.20 -1.09 0.19
C LEU A 55 8.54 -1.40 1.64
N PHE A 56 9.18 -2.54 1.91
CA PHE A 56 9.63 -2.90 3.25
C PHE A 56 10.61 -1.85 3.81
N ALA A 57 11.55 -1.34 3.01
CA ALA A 57 12.46 -0.29 3.42
C ALA A 57 11.73 1.02 3.76
N TRP A 58 10.68 1.39 3.02
CA TRP A 58 9.86 2.57 3.31
C TRP A 58 9.02 2.40 4.58
N PHE A 59 8.42 1.22 4.77
CA PHE A 59 7.65 0.90 5.97
C PHE A 59 8.52 0.90 7.23
N MET A 60 9.75 0.39 7.14
CA MET A 60 10.71 0.38 8.25
C MET A 60 11.40 1.74 8.46
N GLY A 61 11.16 2.72 7.59
CA GLY A 61 11.85 4.02 7.63
C GLY A 61 13.33 3.95 7.26
N HIS A 62 13.79 2.84 6.66
CA HIS A 62 15.15 2.69 6.14
C HIS A 62 15.39 3.49 4.86
N GLN A 63 14.34 3.71 4.06
CA GLN A 63 14.41 4.49 2.83
C GLN A 63 13.24 5.46 2.79
N VAL A 64 13.47 6.66 2.24
CA VAL A 64 12.43 7.67 2.05
C VAL A 64 12.05 7.66 0.58
N CYS A 65 10.76 7.54 0.29
CA CYS A 65 10.28 7.65 -1.08
C CYS A 65 10.41 9.12 -1.54
N GLU A 66 11.05 9.35 -2.69
CA GLU A 66 11.28 10.69 -3.25
C GLU A 66 9.96 11.35 -3.69
N ASP A 67 8.99 10.53 -4.08
CA ASP A 67 7.65 10.97 -4.45
C ASP A 67 6.82 11.24 -3.18
N LYS A 68 6.43 12.51 -2.99
CA LYS A 68 5.67 12.96 -1.81
C LYS A 68 4.31 12.27 -1.72
N GLU A 69 3.71 11.92 -2.86
CA GLU A 69 2.41 11.27 -2.88
C GLU A 69 2.53 9.83 -2.39
N LEU A 70 3.52 9.07 -2.88
CA LEU A 70 3.81 7.71 -2.42
C LEU A 70 4.20 7.70 -0.95
N ASN A 71 5.06 8.63 -0.52
CA ASN A 71 5.46 8.72 0.88
C ASN A 71 4.25 9.02 1.80
N ALA A 72 3.37 9.94 1.41
CA ALA A 72 2.14 10.21 2.15
C ALA A 72 1.27 8.95 2.28
N MET A 73 1.21 8.14 1.23
CA MET A 73 0.46 6.88 1.22
C MET A 73 1.07 5.82 2.16
N VAL A 74 2.38 5.63 2.11
CA VAL A 74 3.11 4.75 3.04
C VAL A 74 2.86 5.17 4.49
N GLN A 75 2.97 6.46 4.79
CA GLN A 75 2.73 7.00 6.12
C GLN A 75 1.28 6.81 6.56
N LEU A 76 0.31 6.92 5.64
CA LEU A 76 -1.11 6.69 5.92
C LEU A 76 -1.36 5.22 6.27
N ILE A 77 -0.76 4.29 5.53
CA ILE A 77 -0.81 2.84 5.84
C ILE A 77 -0.20 2.57 7.22
N LEU A 78 1.01 3.06 7.49
CA LEU A 78 1.68 2.91 8.79
C LEU A 78 0.87 3.47 9.96
N LYS A 79 0.28 4.66 9.78
CA LYS A 79 -0.52 5.31 10.82
C LYS A 79 -1.79 4.53 11.14
N ARG A 80 -2.37 3.84 10.15
CA ARG A 80 -3.62 3.10 10.30
C ARG A 80 -3.43 1.70 10.84
N VAL A 81 -2.29 1.07 10.56
CA VAL A 81 -1.95 -0.29 11.03
C VAL A 81 -1.15 -0.32 12.34
N LYS A 82 -0.74 0.85 12.87
CA LYS A 82 -0.07 0.92 14.17
C LYS A 82 -0.93 0.27 15.27
N VAL A 83 -0.52 -0.92 15.70
CA VAL A 83 -1.00 -1.64 16.89
C VAL A 83 -0.39 -1.07 18.16
#